data_AF-A0A7J4UVQ0-F1
#
_entry.id   AF-A0A7J4UVQ0-F1
#
_cell.length_a   1.000
_cell.length_b   1.000
_cell.length_c   1.000
_cell.angle_alpha   90.00
_cell.angle_beta   90.00
_cell.angle_gamma   90.00
#
_symmetry.space_group_name_H-M   'P 1'
#
loop_
_entity.id
_entity.type
_entity.pdbx_description
1 polymer ?
#
loop_
_entity_poly.entity_id
_entity_poly.type
_entity_poly.pdbx_seq_one_letter_code
_entity_poly.pdbx_strand_id
1 'polypeptide(L)'
;YHKALARSATTWDYLDTAGVPGIKGVWRTEAGGSRLFNIICIEQRYPGHARQAGFIAQHVREGGYANRFTVVVDDDIDPTSWNEVAWAMSTRCDPATDIDIQRRTWSTPLDPLVEFHGTEPGLKNLTFNSRALIDATIPYERMHNFPKVAEAPREYTEEIIDKWREVITGVESKEKETVKE
;
A
#
# COMPACT_ATOMS: atom_id res chain seq x y z
N TYR A 1 5.83 7.17 12.89
CA TYR A 1 6.62 6.08 12.29
C TYR A 1 6.35 4.72 12.93
N HIS A 2 6.71 4.43 14.19
CA HIS A 2 6.44 3.09 14.81
C HIS A 2 5.00 2.55 14.66
N LYS A 3 3.98 3.43 14.75
CA LYS A 3 2.57 3.01 14.59
C LYS A 3 2.26 2.48 13.18
N ALA A 4 2.95 2.94 12.13
CA ALA A 4 2.78 2.44 10.76
C ALA A 4 3.10 0.94 10.70
N LEU A 5 4.26 0.55 11.21
CA LEU A 5 4.72 -0.83 11.22
C LEU A 5 3.73 -1.76 11.93
N ALA A 6 3.45 -1.50 13.21
CA ALA A 6 2.60 -2.37 14.03
C ALA A 6 1.20 -2.54 13.42
N ARG A 7 0.66 -1.46 12.88
CA ARG A 7 -0.68 -1.45 12.30
C ARG A 7 -0.76 -2.09 10.92
N SER A 8 0.31 -1.96 10.13
CA SER A 8 0.42 -2.64 8.84
C SER A 8 0.44 -4.15 9.08
N ALA A 9 1.22 -4.61 10.05
CA ALA A 9 1.23 -6.01 10.48
C ALA A 9 -0.15 -6.49 10.94
N THR A 10 -0.84 -5.74 11.82
CA THR A 10 -2.19 -6.15 12.24
C THR A 10 -3.20 -6.16 11.07
N THR A 11 -3.06 -5.26 10.10
CA THR A 11 -3.91 -5.25 8.91
C THR A 11 -3.65 -6.46 8.02
N TRP A 12 -2.38 -6.86 7.89
CA TRP A 12 -1.99 -8.12 7.25
C TRP A 12 -2.63 -9.31 7.96
N ASP A 13 -2.48 -9.44 9.28
CA ASP A 13 -3.06 -10.55 10.05
C ASP A 13 -4.57 -10.68 9.82
N TYR A 14 -5.29 -9.55 9.71
CA TYR A 14 -6.71 -9.57 9.39
C TYR A 14 -7.03 -10.05 7.97
N LEU A 15 -6.20 -9.71 6.97
CA LEU A 15 -6.36 -10.20 5.60
C LEU A 15 -6.11 -11.70 5.51
N ASP A 16 -5.07 -12.20 6.18
CA ASP A 16 -4.77 -13.63 6.27
C ASP A 16 -5.90 -14.38 6.99
N THR A 17 -6.38 -13.85 8.10
CA THR A 17 -7.51 -14.43 8.86
C THR A 17 -8.80 -14.42 8.05
N ALA A 18 -9.02 -13.40 7.21
CA ALA A 18 -10.14 -13.34 6.28
C ALA A 18 -9.99 -14.29 5.08
N GLY A 19 -8.87 -15.00 4.97
CA GLY A 19 -8.61 -15.99 3.93
C GLY A 19 -8.24 -15.39 2.58
N VAL A 20 -7.74 -14.15 2.54
CA VAL A 20 -7.25 -13.54 1.30
C VAL A 20 -5.86 -14.13 0.98
N PRO A 21 -5.69 -14.91 -0.09
CA PRO A 21 -4.40 -15.52 -0.39
C PRO A 21 -3.44 -14.51 -1.04
N GLY A 22 -2.15 -14.84 -1.08
CA GLY A 22 -1.20 -14.10 -1.93
C GLY A 22 -0.88 -12.67 -1.48
N ILE A 23 -1.16 -12.29 -0.23
CA ILE A 23 -0.66 -11.03 0.34
C ILE A 23 0.87 -11.10 0.41
N LYS A 24 1.55 -10.12 -0.18
CA LYS A 24 3.02 -10.00 -0.19
C LYS A 24 3.51 -8.84 0.66
N GLY A 25 2.66 -7.83 0.86
CA GLY A 25 2.99 -6.69 1.69
C GLY A 25 1.77 -5.88 2.06
N VAL A 26 1.82 -5.26 3.24
CA VAL A 26 0.85 -4.27 3.67
C VAL A 26 1.62 -3.10 4.24
N TRP A 27 1.31 -1.89 3.80
CA TRP A 27 1.91 -0.68 4.32
C TRP A 27 0.88 0.41 4.58
N ARG A 28 0.95 1.00 5.78
CA ARG A 28 0.13 2.14 6.18
C ARG A 28 0.98 3.38 6.27
N THR A 29 0.86 4.25 5.28
CA THR A 29 1.79 5.36 5.11
C THR A 29 1.76 6.33 6.28
N GLU A 30 2.91 6.90 6.57
CA GLU A 30 3.06 7.93 7.60
C GLU A 30 2.49 9.26 7.15
N ALA A 31 2.50 9.54 5.84
CA ALA A 31 1.79 10.65 5.24
C ALA A 31 0.29 10.62 5.59
N GLY A 32 -0.32 9.43 5.63
CA GLY A 32 -1.69 9.22 6.09
C GLY A 32 -1.86 9.07 7.60
N GLY A 33 -0.88 9.47 8.42
CA GLY A 33 -0.92 9.31 9.88
C GLY A 33 -1.08 7.85 10.34
N SER A 34 -0.66 6.90 9.49
CA SER A 34 -0.81 5.45 9.68
C SER A 34 -2.27 4.99 9.85
N ARG A 35 -3.23 5.68 9.21
CA ARG A 35 -4.67 5.33 9.21
C ARG A 35 -5.37 5.66 7.90
N LEU A 36 -5.10 6.84 7.36
CA LEU A 36 -5.86 7.40 6.25
C LEU A 36 -5.53 6.73 4.91
N PHE A 37 -4.35 6.11 4.81
CA PHE A 37 -3.81 5.57 3.56
C PHE A 37 -3.25 4.16 3.79
N ASN A 38 -3.79 3.20 3.06
CA ASN A 38 -3.33 1.81 3.03
C ASN A 38 -2.77 1.48 1.64
N ILE A 39 -1.75 0.64 1.59
CA ILE A 39 -1.20 0.05 0.38
C ILE A 39 -1.13 -1.45 0.61
N ILE A 40 -1.75 -2.22 -0.26
CA ILE A 40 -1.83 -3.69 -0.19
C ILE A 40 -1.13 -4.25 -1.42
N CYS A 41 -0.06 -4.99 -1.22
CA CYS A 41 0.70 -5.64 -2.27
C CYS A 41 0.30 -7.11 -2.34
N ILE A 42 -0.11 -7.57 -3.53
CA ILE A 42 -0.63 -8.91 -3.74
C ILE A 42 0.00 -9.59 -4.96
N GLU A 43 0.16 -10.91 -4.87
CA GLU A 43 0.31 -11.77 -6.03
C GLU A 43 -1.09 -12.13 -6.53
N GLN A 44 -1.48 -11.64 -7.70
CA GLN A 44 -2.81 -11.89 -8.25
C GLN A 44 -3.03 -13.38 -8.58
N ARG A 45 -4.14 -13.95 -8.11
CA ARG A 45 -4.43 -15.40 -8.27
C ARG A 45 -5.71 -15.70 -9.05
N TYR A 46 -6.71 -14.83 -8.98
CA TYR A 46 -8.01 -15.03 -9.64
C TYR A 46 -8.65 -13.68 -10.04
N PRO A 47 -9.62 -13.67 -10.98
CA PRO A 47 -10.34 -12.46 -11.36
C PRO A 47 -11.02 -11.82 -10.15
N GLY A 48 -10.84 -10.51 -9.95
CA GLY A 48 -11.40 -9.76 -8.82
C GLY A 48 -10.60 -9.87 -7.51
N HIS A 49 -9.45 -10.54 -7.51
CA HIS A 49 -8.59 -10.68 -6.32
C HIS A 49 -8.18 -9.32 -5.74
N ALA A 50 -7.75 -8.37 -6.58
CA ALA A 50 -7.35 -7.03 -6.15
C ALA A 50 -8.48 -6.30 -5.42
N ARG A 51 -9.69 -6.32 -5.98
CA ARG A 51 -10.87 -5.72 -5.33
C ARG A 51 -11.25 -6.40 -4.03
N GLN A 52 -11.20 -7.74 -3.97
CA GLN A 52 -11.45 -8.47 -2.74
C GLN A 52 -10.45 -8.07 -1.63
N ALA A 53 -9.16 -8.08 -1.93
CA ALA A 53 -8.12 -7.70 -0.97
C ALA A 53 -8.31 -6.26 -0.47
N GLY A 54 -8.53 -5.33 -1.40
CA GLY A 54 -8.74 -3.91 -1.09
C GLY A 54 -9.99 -3.65 -0.26
N PHE A 55 -11.13 -4.25 -0.61
CA PHE A 55 -12.37 -4.07 0.15
C PHE A 55 -12.30 -4.68 1.53
N ILE A 56 -11.69 -5.86 1.69
CA ILE A 56 -11.50 -6.46 3.02
C ILE A 56 -10.56 -5.59 3.85
N ALA A 57 -9.44 -5.13 3.28
CA ALA A 57 -8.51 -4.23 3.96
C ALA A 57 -9.20 -2.95 4.46
N GLN A 58 -10.13 -2.41 3.68
CA GLN A 58 -10.94 -1.24 4.07
C GLN A 58 -11.99 -1.53 5.15
N HIS A 59 -12.37 -2.77 5.40
CA HIS A 59 -13.46 -3.13 6.32
C HIS A 59 -13.02 -3.87 7.57
N VAL A 60 -11.75 -4.27 7.66
CA VAL A 60 -11.17 -4.79 8.91
C VAL A 60 -10.92 -3.65 9.90
N ARG A 61 -10.95 -3.96 11.20
CA ARG A 61 -10.93 -2.93 12.26
C ARG A 61 -9.77 -1.94 12.11
N GLU A 62 -8.56 -2.45 11.95
CA GLU A 62 -7.38 -1.60 11.86
C GLU A 62 -7.27 -0.92 10.50
N GLY A 63 -7.56 -1.61 9.40
CA GLY A 63 -7.45 -1.07 8.04
C GLY A 63 -8.58 -0.13 7.66
N GLY A 64 -9.73 -0.21 8.32
CA GLY A 64 -10.91 0.61 8.03
C GLY A 64 -11.12 1.83 8.92
N TYR A 65 -10.49 1.89 10.09
CA TYR A 65 -10.70 2.99 11.04
C TYR A 65 -10.12 4.31 10.51
N ALA A 66 -11.00 5.25 10.14
CA ALA A 66 -10.68 6.53 9.51
C ALA A 66 -9.96 6.42 8.15
N ASN A 67 -9.94 5.24 7.53
CA ASN A 67 -9.30 5.07 6.23
C ASN A 67 -10.00 5.91 5.15
N ARG A 68 -9.21 6.42 4.20
CA ARG A 68 -9.66 7.27 3.10
C ARG A 68 -9.19 6.76 1.75
N PHE A 69 -7.97 6.23 1.67
CA PHE A 69 -7.42 5.66 0.46
C PHE A 69 -6.87 4.27 0.75
N THR A 70 -7.18 3.32 -0.11
CA THR A 70 -6.53 2.01 -0.15
C THR A 70 -6.12 1.75 -1.58
N VAL A 71 -4.83 1.54 -1.81
CA VAL A 71 -4.27 1.19 -3.12
C VAL A 71 -3.90 -0.27 -3.08
N VAL A 72 -4.26 -1.02 -4.12
CA VAL A 72 -3.82 -2.40 -4.30
C VAL A 72 -2.83 -2.44 -5.45
N VAL A 73 -1.67 -3.05 -5.23
CA VAL A 73 -0.55 -3.14 -6.19
C VAL A 73 -0.11 -4.60 -6.34
N ASP A 74 0.54 -4.93 -7.46
CA ASP A 74 1.10 -6.26 -7.68
C ASP A 74 2.34 -6.50 -6.80
N ASP A 75 2.87 -7.73 -6.85
CA ASP A 75 3.99 -8.21 -6.05
C ASP A 75 5.38 -7.73 -6.50
N ASP A 76 5.45 -7.07 -7.65
CA ASP A 76 6.64 -6.38 -8.15
C ASP A 76 6.81 -4.96 -7.56
N ILE A 77 5.82 -4.46 -6.81
CA ILE A 77 5.83 -3.12 -6.23
C ILE A 77 6.19 -3.18 -4.73
N ASP A 78 7.20 -2.42 -4.30
CA ASP A 78 7.44 -2.19 -2.87
C ASP A 78 6.36 -1.25 -2.29
N PRO A 79 5.47 -1.73 -1.39
CA PRO A 79 4.41 -0.90 -0.83
C PRO A 79 4.93 0.22 0.09
N THR A 80 6.19 0.18 0.51
CA THR A 80 6.83 1.24 1.31
C THR A 80 7.40 2.36 0.43
N SER A 81 7.63 2.09 -0.85
CA SER A 81 8.18 3.02 -1.84
C SER A 81 7.06 3.84 -2.49
N TRP A 82 6.97 5.12 -2.13
CA TRP A 82 5.89 5.96 -2.65
C TRP A 82 6.00 6.23 -4.16
N ASN A 83 7.23 6.20 -4.70
CA ASN A 83 7.45 6.36 -6.13
C ASN A 83 6.96 5.15 -6.93
N GLU A 84 7.21 3.93 -6.45
CA GLU A 84 6.74 2.72 -7.14
C GLU A 84 5.22 2.59 -7.08
N VAL A 85 4.61 2.91 -5.94
CA VAL A 85 3.16 2.88 -5.80
C VAL A 85 2.50 3.95 -6.67
N ALA A 86 3.04 5.17 -6.71
CA ALA A 86 2.54 6.21 -7.61
C ALA A 86 2.72 5.84 -9.09
N TRP A 87 3.81 5.16 -9.45
CA TRP A 87 4.04 4.65 -10.80
C TRP A 87 3.02 3.56 -11.17
N ALA A 88 2.76 2.59 -10.29
CA ALA A 88 1.74 1.56 -10.49
C ALA A 88 0.35 2.20 -10.70
N MET A 89 -0.02 3.16 -9.84
CA MET A 89 -1.26 3.93 -10.00
C MET A 89 -1.33 4.68 -11.33
N SER A 90 -0.20 5.19 -11.84
CA SER A 90 -0.18 5.97 -13.07
C SER A 90 -0.20 5.11 -14.33
N THR A 91 0.19 3.84 -14.24
CA THR A 91 0.43 2.97 -15.41
C THR A 91 -0.51 1.77 -15.49
N ARG A 92 -1.18 1.41 -14.40
CA ARG A 92 -2.02 0.21 -14.29
C ARG A 92 -3.48 0.50 -13.92
N CYS A 93 -3.80 1.71 -13.48
CA CYS A 93 -5.15 2.11 -13.07
C CYS A 93 -5.78 3.08 -14.09
N ASP A 94 -6.94 2.73 -14.63
CA ASP A 94 -7.87 3.67 -15.27
C ASP A 94 -8.80 4.27 -14.19
N PRO A 95 -8.68 5.57 -13.86
CA PRO A 95 -9.45 6.19 -12.79
C PRO A 95 -10.97 6.02 -12.89
N ALA A 96 -11.53 5.88 -14.10
CA ALA A 96 -12.97 5.78 -14.29
C ALA A 96 -13.52 4.40 -13.90
N THR A 97 -12.73 3.35 -14.07
CA THR A 97 -13.17 1.96 -13.85
C THR A 97 -12.53 1.33 -12.62
N ASP A 98 -11.31 1.73 -12.27
CA ASP A 98 -10.48 1.05 -11.28
C ASP A 98 -10.49 1.74 -9.91
N ILE A 99 -11.29 2.81 -9.77
CA ILE A 99 -11.53 3.50 -8.51
C ILE A 99 -12.97 3.30 -8.04
N ASP A 100 -13.13 2.61 -6.91
CA ASP A 100 -14.42 2.47 -6.23
C ASP A 100 -14.51 3.42 -5.04
N ILE A 101 -15.57 4.23 -5.00
CA ILE A 101 -15.83 5.15 -3.89
C ILE A 101 -16.95 4.59 -3.01
N GLN A 102 -16.57 4.26 -1.78
CA GLN A 102 -17.50 3.85 -0.74
C GLN A 102 -17.89 5.05 0.11
N ARG A 103 -19.18 5.14 0.43
CA ARG A 103 -19.76 6.25 1.20
C ARG A 103 -20.26 5.76 2.54
N ARG A 104 -20.32 6.68 3.51
CA ARG A 104 -20.86 6.42 4.85
C ARG A 104 -20.11 5.33 5.62
N THR A 105 -18.79 5.32 5.47
CA THR A 105 -17.91 4.36 6.12
C THR A 105 -17.38 4.88 7.45
N TRP A 106 -16.80 3.98 8.26
CA TRP A 106 -16.39 4.27 9.63
C TRP A 106 -15.27 5.33 9.71
N SER A 107 -15.53 6.41 10.43
CA SER A 107 -14.53 7.44 10.72
C SER A 107 -14.35 7.69 12.23
N THR A 108 -13.69 8.79 12.58
CA THR A 108 -13.37 9.21 13.94
C THR A 108 -13.59 10.71 14.09
N PRO A 109 -13.92 11.21 15.30
CA PRO A 109 -13.95 12.64 15.59
C PRO A 109 -12.64 13.40 15.33
N LEU A 110 -11.53 12.68 15.18
CA LEU A 110 -10.22 13.26 14.83
C LEU A 110 -9.99 13.39 13.32
N ASP A 111 -10.91 12.93 12.48
CA ASP A 111 -10.82 13.08 11.03
C ASP A 111 -11.12 14.55 10.66
N PRO A 112 -10.18 15.27 10.03
CA PRO A 112 -10.31 16.71 9.77
C PRO A 112 -11.44 17.07 8.80
N LEU A 113 -11.97 16.10 8.03
CA LEU A 113 -13.07 16.33 7.08
C LEU A 113 -14.41 15.80 7.57
N VAL A 114 -14.49 15.27 8.80
CA VAL A 114 -15.77 14.84 9.36
C VAL A 114 -16.58 16.07 9.76
N GLU A 115 -17.79 16.16 9.22
CA GLU A 115 -18.81 17.07 9.72
C GLU A 115 -19.49 16.43 10.94
N PHE A 116 -19.52 17.15 12.05
CA PHE A 116 -20.25 16.69 13.23
C PHE A 116 -21.76 16.79 12.97
N HIS A 117 -22.38 15.64 12.72
CA HIS A 117 -23.82 15.60 12.48
C HIS A 117 -24.59 15.61 13.80
N GLY A 118 -25.37 16.69 14.01
CA GLY A 118 -26.41 16.79 15.03
C GLY A 118 -25.90 17.06 16.45
N THR A 119 -26.54 18.02 17.12
CA THR A 119 -26.42 18.24 18.57
C THR A 119 -27.38 17.36 19.37
N GLU A 120 -28.22 16.60 18.69
CA GLU A 120 -29.26 15.76 19.28
C GLU A 120 -28.68 14.55 20.03
N PRO A 121 -29.27 14.18 21.18
CA PRO A 121 -28.89 12.97 21.91
C PRO A 121 -29.10 11.72 21.03
N GLY A 122 -28.00 11.04 20.67
CA GLY A 122 -27.99 9.83 19.82
C GLY A 122 -27.32 10.00 18.46
N LEU A 123 -27.26 11.24 17.94
CA LEU A 123 -26.48 11.59 16.74
C LEU A 123 -25.09 12.14 17.10
N LYS A 124 -24.94 12.62 18.34
CA LYS A 124 -23.68 13.11 18.92
C LYS A 124 -22.57 12.06 18.76
N ASN A 125 -21.50 12.44 18.04
CA ASN A 125 -20.32 11.63 17.70
C ASN A 125 -20.49 10.59 16.58
N LEU A 126 -21.58 10.61 15.82
CA LEU A 126 -21.64 9.84 14.57
C LEU A 126 -20.70 10.47 13.56
N THR A 127 -19.66 9.72 13.19
CA THR A 127 -18.63 10.17 12.26
C THR A 127 -18.56 9.23 11.08
N PHE A 128 -18.84 9.79 9.90
CA PHE A 128 -18.82 9.07 8.65
C PHE A 128 -17.81 9.72 7.72
N ASN A 129 -17.14 8.90 6.91
CA ASN A 129 -16.36 9.40 5.79
C ASN A 129 -16.72 8.64 4.50
N SER A 130 -16.11 9.07 3.39
CA SER A 130 -15.95 8.25 2.20
C SER A 130 -14.52 7.75 2.12
N ARG A 131 -14.34 6.61 1.45
CA ARG A 131 -13.02 6.06 1.11
C ARG A 131 -12.99 5.59 -0.34
N ALA A 132 -11.82 5.66 -0.94
CA ALA A 132 -11.54 5.17 -2.28
C ALA A 132 -10.69 3.91 -2.21
N LEU A 133 -11.13 2.87 -2.92
CA LEU A 133 -10.29 1.76 -3.34
C LEU A 133 -9.71 2.12 -4.71
N ILE A 134 -8.41 1.95 -4.90
CA ILE A 134 -7.71 2.16 -6.15
C ILE A 134 -7.04 0.85 -6.52
N ASP A 135 -7.51 0.22 -7.59
CA ASP A 135 -6.90 -0.98 -8.16
C ASP A 135 -5.78 -0.55 -9.11
N ALA A 136 -4.53 -0.67 -8.65
CA ALA A 136 -3.34 -0.36 -9.43
C ALA A 136 -2.58 -1.64 -9.80
N THR A 137 -3.31 -2.74 -9.97
CA THR A 137 -2.75 -4.02 -10.41
C THR A 137 -2.84 -4.20 -11.92
N ILE A 138 -2.02 -5.07 -12.50
CA ILE A 138 -2.16 -5.46 -13.90
C ILE A 138 -3.55 -6.08 -14.10
N PRO A 139 -4.38 -5.62 -15.06
CA PRO A 139 -5.71 -6.20 -15.25
C PRO A 139 -5.63 -7.72 -15.44
N TYR A 140 -6.36 -8.47 -14.61
CA TYR A 140 -6.20 -9.92 -14.50
C TYR A 140 -6.34 -10.63 -15.85
N GLU A 141 -7.31 -10.22 -16.67
CA GLU A 141 -7.57 -10.73 -18.01
C GLU A 141 -6.42 -10.47 -19.01
N ARG A 142 -5.55 -9.50 -18.73
CA ARG A 142 -4.43 -9.07 -19.56
C ARG A 142 -3.07 -9.49 -19.03
N MET A 143 -2.97 -10.21 -17.90
CA MET A 143 -1.67 -10.62 -17.34
C MET A 143 -0.75 -11.33 -18.34
N HIS A 144 -1.31 -12.13 -19.25
CA HIS A 144 -0.56 -12.88 -20.26
C HIS A 144 0.04 -12.01 -21.39
N ASN A 145 -0.50 -10.80 -21.62
CA ASN A 145 -0.13 -9.94 -22.74
C ASN A 145 0.18 -8.49 -22.34
N PHE A 146 0.21 -8.20 -21.04
CA PHE A 146 0.55 -6.88 -20.53
C PHE A 146 2.01 -6.54 -20.86
N PRO A 147 2.35 -5.28 -21.19
CA PRO A 147 3.73 -4.89 -21.46
C PRO A 147 4.65 -5.26 -20.30
N LYS A 148 5.81 -5.84 -20.62
CA LYS A 148 6.83 -6.14 -19.62
C LYS A 148 7.34 -4.85 -18.99
N VAL A 149 7.56 -4.88 -17.68
CA VAL A 149 8.17 -3.77 -16.94
C VAL A 149 9.61 -3.60 -17.42
N ALA A 150 9.98 -2.37 -17.76
CA ALA A 150 11.32 -2.01 -18.22
C ALA A 150 12.25 -1.77 -17.02
N GLU A 151 12.60 -2.84 -16.32
CA GLU A 151 13.46 -2.78 -15.14
C GLU A 151 14.60 -3.80 -15.23
N ALA A 152 15.72 -3.47 -14.59
CA ALA A 152 16.78 -4.44 -14.36
C ALA A 152 16.35 -5.42 -13.25
N PRO A 153 16.69 -6.72 -13.33
CA PRO A 153 16.41 -7.67 -12.26
C PRO A 153 16.94 -7.17 -10.92
N ARG A 154 16.19 -7.40 -9.84
CA ARG A 154 16.53 -6.90 -8.50
C ARG A 154 17.90 -7.38 -8.05
N GLU A 155 18.22 -8.65 -8.30
CA GLU A 155 19.51 -9.24 -7.96
C GLU A 155 20.68 -8.53 -8.67
N TYR A 156 20.47 -8.14 -9.93
CA TYR A 156 21.48 -7.39 -10.68
C TYR A 156 21.63 -5.96 -10.16
N THR A 157 20.52 -5.31 -9.80
CA THR A 157 20.54 -3.98 -9.19
C THR A 157 21.27 -4.00 -7.85
N GLU A 158 21.02 -5.01 -7.01
CA GLU A 158 21.71 -5.22 -5.73
C GLU A 158 23.22 -5.46 -5.93
N GLU A 159 23.61 -6.31 -6.89
CA GLU A 159 25.01 -6.53 -7.25
C GLU A 159 25.71 -5.23 -7.68
N ILE A 160 25.06 -4.41 -8.51
CA ILE A 160 25.61 -3.13 -8.97
C ILE A 160 25.71 -2.13 -7.82
N ILE A 161 24.72 -2.06 -6.93
CA ILE A 161 24.77 -1.20 -5.75
C ILE A 161 25.93 -1.60 -4.86
N ASP A 162 26.13 -2.89 -4.61
CA ASP A 162 27.24 -3.39 -3.79
C ASP A 162 28.60 -3.10 -4.46
N LYS A 163 28.71 -3.36 -5.76
CA LYS A 163 29.92 -3.10 -6.55
C LYS A 163 30.33 -1.63 -6.52
N TRP A 164 29.36 -0.72 -6.56
CA TRP A 164 29.59 0.73 -6.61
C TRP A 164 29.29 1.43 -5.30
N ARG A 165 29.15 0.70 -4.19
CA ARG A 165 28.71 1.23 -2.90
C ARG A 165 29.55 2.41 -2.44
N GLU A 166 30.87 2.32 -2.58
CA GLU A 166 31.80 3.40 -2.21
C GLU A 166 31.51 4.70 -2.98
N VAL A 167 31.24 4.58 -4.29
CA VAL A 167 30.96 5.72 -5.18
C VAL A 167 29.58 6.30 -4.92
N ILE A 168 28.57 5.44 -4.71
CA ILE A 168 27.18 5.85 -4.50
C ILE A 168 27.00 6.50 -3.12
N THR A 169 27.60 5.92 -2.09
CA THR A 169 27.43 6.39 -0.70
C THR A 169 28.44 7.46 -0.30
N GLY A 170 29.54 7.62 -1.05
CA GLY A 170 30.64 8.52 -0.70
C GLY A 170 31.41 8.09 0.56
N VAL A 171 31.18 6.87 1.05
CA VAL A 171 31.86 6.29 2.22
C VAL A 171 32.90 5.30 1.71
N GLU A 172 34.18 5.63 1.87
CA GLU A 172 35.27 4.69 1.60
C GLU A 172 35.20 3.50 2.57
N SER A 173 35.29 2.27 2.04
CA SER A 173 35.41 1.11 2.90
C SER A 173 36.80 1.09 3.56
N LYS A 174 36.84 0.95 4.88
CA LYS A 174 38.09 0.89 5.66
C LYS A 174 38.91 -0.39 5.45
N GLU A 175 38.50 -1.29 4.54
CA GLU A 175 39.09 -2.62 4.38
C GLU A 175 40.34 -2.65 3.49
N LYS A 176 40.73 -1.56 2.82
CA LYS A 176 41.91 -1.54 1.93
C LYS A 176 43.26 -1.31 2.62
N GLU A 177 43.33 -1.15 3.95
CA GLU A 177 44.58 -0.85 4.67
C GLU A 177 45.36 -2.08 5.20
N THR A 178 44.88 -3.33 5.04
CA THR A 178 45.54 -4.51 5.68
C THR A 178 46.30 -5.45 4.73
N VAL A 179 46.73 -4.99 3.55
CA VAL A 179 47.63 -5.78 2.68
C VAL A 179 48.79 -4.91 2.17
N LYS A 180 49.59 -4.39 3.09
CA LYS A 180 50.99 -4.01 2.86
C LYS A 180 51.77 -4.15 4.17
N GLU A 181 52.28 -5.36 4.42
CA GLU A 181 53.64 -5.69 4.89
C GLU A 181 53.78 -7.19 5.13
#